data_AF-A0A480KZW5-F1
#
_entry.id   AF-A0A480KZW5-F1
#
_cell.length_a   1.000
_cell.length_b   1.000
_cell.length_c   1.000
_cell.angle_alpha   90.00
_cell.angle_beta   90.00
_cell.angle_gamma   90.00
#
_symmetry.space_group_name_H-M   'P 1'
#
loop_
_entity.id
_entity.type
_entity.pdbx_description
1 polymer ?
#
loop_
_entity_poly.entity_id
_entity_poly.type
_entity_poly.pdbx_seq_one_letter_code
_entity_poly.pdbx_strand_id
1 'polypeptide(L)'
;MGFELDRFEGDVDPDLKCALCHKVLEDPLTTPCGHVFCAGCVLPWVVQEGSCPARCRGRLSAKELNHVLPLKRLILKLDIKCAHAARGCGRVVKLQQLPEHLERCDFAPARCRHAGCGQVLLRRDVEAHMRDACDARPVGRCQEGCGLPLTHGEQRAGGHCCARALRAHNGALQARLGALHKALKKEALRAGKREKSLVAQLAAAQLELQMTALRYQKKFTEYSARLDSLSRCVAAPPGGKGEETKSLTLVLHRDCGSLGFNIIGGRPCADNQDGSSSEGIFVSKIVDSGPAAKDGGLQIHDRIIEVNGKDLSRATHDQAVEAFKTAKEPIVVQVLRRTPRTKMFTPPAESQTVDTATQTDITFEHIMALTKMSPPTPPVLDPYLLPEEHPSAHEYYDPNDYIGGIHQEMDREELELEEVDLYRMNSQDKLGLTVCYRTDDEDDIGIYISEIDPNSIAAKDGRIREGDRIIQINGIEVQNREEAVALLTSEENKNFSLLIARPELQVSLLPTREGASVVLKAIVESLGLQNTA
;
A
#
# COMPACT_ATOMS: atom_id res chain seq x y z
N MET A 1 18.47 24.26 -23.25
CA MET A 1 18.90 24.16 -24.66
C MET A 1 20.39 24.47 -24.66
N GLY A 2 21.18 23.74 -25.46
CA GLY A 2 22.65 23.67 -25.42
C GLY A 2 23.45 24.96 -25.17
N PHE A 3 24.72 24.80 -24.76
CA PHE A 3 25.60 25.92 -24.41
C PHE A 3 26.08 26.69 -25.65
N GLU A 4 26.00 28.03 -25.59
CA GLU A 4 26.45 28.91 -26.67
C GLU A 4 27.95 28.73 -26.97
N LEU A 5 28.28 28.66 -28.27
CA LEU A 5 29.65 28.37 -28.75
C LEU A 5 30.65 29.51 -28.44
N ASP A 6 30.20 30.76 -28.49
CA ASP A 6 31.00 31.97 -28.25
C ASP A 6 31.57 32.05 -26.81
N ARG A 7 30.96 31.31 -25.89
CA ARG A 7 31.38 31.23 -24.50
C ARG A 7 32.56 30.28 -24.29
N PHE A 8 32.81 29.34 -25.19
CA PHE A 8 33.94 28.41 -25.02
C PHE A 8 35.25 29.06 -25.47
N GLU A 9 36.35 28.63 -24.86
CA GLU A 9 37.69 29.03 -25.28
C GLU A 9 38.21 28.06 -26.35
N GLY A 10 38.49 28.59 -27.54
CA GLY A 10 38.93 27.80 -28.70
C GLY A 10 37.80 27.17 -29.51
N ASP A 11 38.18 26.38 -30.51
CA ASP A 11 37.25 25.70 -31.39
C ASP A 11 36.66 24.45 -30.71
N VAL A 12 35.33 24.42 -30.58
CA VAL A 12 34.63 23.24 -30.05
C VAL A 12 34.49 22.20 -31.15
N ASP A 13 34.93 20.98 -30.83
CA ASP A 13 34.81 19.79 -31.68
C ASP A 13 33.36 19.63 -32.20
N PRO A 14 33.16 19.45 -33.52
CA PRO A 14 31.83 19.26 -34.11
C PRO A 14 31.04 18.09 -33.49
N ASP A 15 31.69 17.05 -32.99
CA ASP A 15 31.03 15.89 -32.38
C ASP A 15 30.38 16.22 -31.03
N LEU A 16 30.76 17.35 -30.43
CA LEU A 16 30.18 17.86 -29.19
C LEU A 16 29.00 18.81 -29.44
N LYS A 17 28.62 19.04 -30.71
CA LYS A 17 27.53 19.94 -31.09
C LYS A 17 26.23 19.17 -31.30
N CYS A 18 25.13 19.75 -30.86
CA CYS A 18 23.81 19.20 -31.06
C CYS A 18 23.39 19.33 -32.52
N ALA A 19 22.93 18.24 -33.13
CA ALA A 19 22.45 18.25 -34.51
C ALA A 19 21.14 19.03 -34.74
N LEU A 20 20.45 19.48 -33.67
CA LEU A 20 19.24 20.31 -33.76
C LEU A 20 19.49 21.80 -33.51
N CYS A 21 20.13 22.14 -32.38
CA CYS A 21 20.32 23.54 -32.02
C CYS A 21 21.70 24.08 -32.42
N HIS A 22 22.60 23.24 -32.93
CA HIS A 22 23.97 23.57 -33.33
C HIS A 22 24.87 24.15 -32.22
N LYS A 23 24.39 24.15 -30.97
CA LYS A 23 25.11 24.54 -29.76
C LYS A 23 25.82 23.34 -29.13
N VAL A 24 26.74 23.58 -28.21
CA VAL A 24 27.39 22.49 -27.46
C VAL A 24 26.34 21.73 -26.66
N LEU A 25 26.42 20.40 -26.71
CA LEU A 25 25.43 19.50 -26.11
C LEU A 25 25.25 19.75 -24.60
N GLU A 26 24.01 19.98 -24.18
CA GLU A 26 23.59 20.03 -22.78
C GLU A 26 22.78 18.77 -22.49
N ASP A 27 23.25 17.96 -21.53
CA ASP A 27 22.71 16.63 -21.21
C ASP A 27 22.46 15.77 -22.48
N PRO A 28 23.54 15.26 -23.11
CA PRO A 28 23.43 14.56 -24.39
C PRO A 28 22.62 13.28 -24.28
N LEU A 29 21.63 13.15 -25.15
CA LEU A 29 20.84 11.94 -25.39
C LEU A 29 21.10 11.41 -26.79
N THR A 30 21.23 10.09 -26.90
CA THR A 30 21.35 9.37 -28.16
C THR A 30 20.07 8.61 -28.46
N THR A 31 19.63 8.72 -29.72
CA THR A 31 18.57 7.90 -30.28
C THR A 31 19.09 6.50 -30.64
N PRO A 32 18.23 5.46 -30.73
CA PRO A 32 18.64 4.13 -31.17
C PRO A 32 19.33 4.10 -32.54
N CYS A 33 19.08 5.10 -33.39
CA CYS A 33 19.76 5.27 -34.68
C CYS A 33 21.12 5.99 -34.61
N GLY A 34 21.64 6.27 -33.40
CA GLY A 34 23.00 6.79 -33.17
C GLY A 34 23.13 8.32 -33.19
N HIS A 35 22.05 9.08 -33.38
CA HIS A 35 22.12 10.54 -33.42
C HIS A 35 22.06 11.15 -32.03
N VAL A 36 22.87 12.18 -31.79
CA VAL A 36 23.03 12.81 -30.47
C VAL A 36 22.41 14.21 -30.44
N PHE A 37 21.63 14.48 -29.41
CA PHE A 37 20.96 15.77 -29.21
C PHE A 37 20.99 16.20 -27.74
N CYS A 38 20.74 17.48 -27.46
CA CYS A 38 20.50 17.91 -26.08
C CYS A 38 19.18 17.31 -25.59
N ALA A 39 19.08 16.94 -24.31
CA ALA A 39 17.82 16.46 -23.73
C ALA A 39 16.66 17.44 -23.96
N GLY A 40 16.90 18.74 -23.77
CA GLY A 40 15.91 19.79 -24.01
C GLY A 40 15.52 19.98 -25.48
N CYS A 41 16.29 19.46 -26.45
CA CYS A 41 15.96 19.54 -27.87
C CYS A 41 15.13 18.32 -28.33
N VAL A 42 15.55 17.11 -27.94
CA VAL A 42 14.98 15.87 -28.48
C VAL A 42 13.73 15.40 -27.74
N LEU A 43 13.63 15.63 -26.42
CA LEU A 43 12.47 15.18 -25.64
C LEU A 43 11.16 15.81 -26.12
N PRO A 44 11.06 17.16 -26.32
CA PRO A 44 9.83 17.76 -26.85
C PRO A 44 9.49 17.23 -28.26
N TRP A 45 10.51 17.05 -29.11
CA TRP A 45 10.32 16.55 -30.47
C TRP A 45 9.78 15.12 -30.50
N VAL A 46 10.37 14.21 -29.72
CA VAL A 46 9.95 12.80 -29.70
C VAL A 46 8.54 12.65 -29.11
N VAL A 47 8.17 13.47 -28.11
CA VAL A 47 6.81 13.49 -27.57
C VAL A 47 5.79 13.95 -28.61
N GLN A 48 6.15 14.92 -29.45
CA GLN A 48 5.24 15.50 -30.45
C GLN A 48 5.17 14.68 -31.76
N GLU A 49 6.33 14.28 -32.30
CA GLU A 49 6.46 13.72 -33.65
C GLU A 49 6.76 12.20 -33.65
N GLY A 50 7.08 11.60 -32.49
CA GLY A 50 7.35 10.16 -32.35
C GLY A 50 8.46 9.63 -33.27
N SER A 51 9.40 10.47 -33.67
CA SER A 51 10.41 10.19 -34.69
C SER A 51 11.76 10.84 -34.39
N CYS A 52 12.82 10.37 -35.03
CA CYS A 52 14.14 10.98 -34.90
C CYS A 52 14.18 12.35 -35.61
N PRO A 53 14.65 13.43 -34.96
CA PRO A 53 14.78 14.75 -35.59
C PRO A 53 15.70 14.79 -36.81
N ALA A 54 16.67 13.87 -36.91
CA ALA A 54 17.52 13.70 -38.10
C ALA A 54 16.80 12.99 -39.27
N ARG A 55 15.48 12.78 -39.17
CA ARG A 55 14.63 12.13 -40.19
C ARG A 55 15.05 10.71 -40.55
N CYS A 56 15.60 9.98 -39.59
CA CYS A 56 15.85 8.55 -39.74
C CYS A 56 14.52 7.80 -39.81
N ARG A 57 14.44 6.75 -40.64
CA ARG A 57 13.23 5.92 -40.74
C ARG A 57 13.07 5.07 -39.48
N GLY A 58 12.10 5.40 -38.62
CA GLY A 58 11.75 4.63 -37.44
C GLY A 58 10.86 5.40 -36.46
N ARG A 59 9.90 4.70 -35.81
CA ARG A 59 9.20 5.24 -34.64
C ARG A 59 10.18 5.31 -33.47
N LEU A 60 10.11 6.36 -32.68
CA LEU A 60 10.93 6.55 -31.49
C LEU A 60 10.03 6.89 -30.29
N SER A 61 10.32 6.29 -29.14
CA SER A 61 9.74 6.66 -27.86
C SER A 61 10.76 7.38 -26.96
N ALA A 62 10.30 8.25 -26.07
CA ALA A 62 11.16 8.93 -25.10
C ALA A 62 11.91 7.94 -24.19
N LYS A 63 11.36 6.75 -23.95
CA LYS A 63 11.99 5.68 -23.15
C LYS A 63 13.20 5.03 -23.85
N GLU A 64 13.31 5.18 -25.15
CA GLU A 64 14.39 4.57 -25.97
C GLU A 64 15.60 5.50 -26.11
N LEU A 65 15.51 6.71 -25.56
CA LEU A 65 16.61 7.68 -25.55
C LEU A 65 17.60 7.32 -24.42
N ASN A 66 18.88 7.28 -24.76
CA ASN A 66 19.92 6.88 -23.83
C ASN A 66 20.88 8.04 -23.54
N HIS A 67 21.23 8.24 -22.28
CA HIS A 67 22.25 9.22 -21.90
C HIS A 67 23.65 8.77 -22.35
N VAL A 68 24.40 9.68 -22.96
CA VAL A 68 25.78 9.41 -23.37
C VAL A 68 26.74 9.94 -22.32
N LEU A 69 27.00 9.12 -21.30
CA LEU A 69 27.91 9.48 -20.21
C LEU A 69 29.34 9.84 -20.69
N PRO A 70 29.95 9.13 -21.67
CA PRO A 70 31.27 9.50 -22.17
C PRO A 70 31.32 10.92 -22.79
N LEU A 71 30.35 11.26 -23.64
CA LEU A 71 30.25 12.59 -24.23
C LEU A 71 30.01 13.65 -23.15
N LYS A 72 29.12 13.39 -22.20
CA LYS A 72 28.91 14.28 -21.05
C LYS A 72 30.21 14.55 -20.29
N ARG A 73 31.04 13.53 -20.05
CA ARG A 73 32.35 13.68 -19.39
C ARG A 73 33.35 14.51 -20.20
N LEU A 74 33.32 14.44 -21.54
CA LEU A 74 34.18 15.26 -22.40
C LEU A 74 33.74 16.73 -22.40
N ILE A 75 32.43 16.97 -22.56
CA ILE A 75 31.85 18.32 -22.56
C ILE A 75 32.14 19.05 -21.25
N LEU A 76 32.05 18.34 -20.11
CA LEU A 76 32.34 18.91 -18.78
C LEU A 76 33.79 19.36 -18.59
N LYS A 77 34.74 18.88 -19.41
CA LYS A 77 36.15 19.28 -19.36
C LYS A 77 36.48 20.49 -20.22
N LEU A 78 35.55 20.95 -21.07
CA LEU A 78 35.75 22.13 -21.91
C LEU A 78 35.89 23.39 -21.06
N ASP A 79 36.74 24.29 -21.51
CA ASP A 79 36.97 25.59 -20.89
C ASP A 79 35.91 26.59 -21.39
N ILE A 80 35.20 27.20 -20.44
CA ILE A 80 34.07 28.09 -20.70
C ILE A 80 34.24 29.41 -19.93
N LYS A 81 33.97 30.51 -20.63
CA LYS A 81 33.88 31.87 -20.08
C LYS A 81 32.66 31.98 -19.18
N CYS A 82 32.85 32.67 -18.05
CA CYS A 82 31.77 32.99 -17.13
C CYS A 82 30.59 33.66 -17.86
N ALA A 83 29.36 33.30 -17.49
CA ALA A 83 28.13 33.92 -18.03
C ALA A 83 28.07 35.44 -17.75
N HIS A 84 28.85 35.93 -16.79
CA HIS A 84 28.97 37.34 -16.42
C HIS A 84 30.21 38.01 -17.05
N ALA A 85 30.78 37.45 -18.11
CA ALA A 85 31.90 38.06 -18.84
C ALA A 85 31.57 39.47 -19.35
N ALA A 86 30.37 39.68 -19.87
CA ALA A 86 29.88 41.00 -20.28
C ALA A 86 29.81 42.03 -19.14
N ARG A 87 29.81 41.58 -17.87
CA ARG A 87 29.79 42.43 -16.68
C ARG A 87 31.19 42.65 -16.08
N GLY A 88 32.23 42.10 -16.70
CA GLY A 88 33.62 42.25 -16.26
C GLY A 88 34.26 40.97 -15.69
N CYS A 89 33.56 39.82 -15.65
CA CYS A 89 34.19 38.58 -15.21
C CYS A 89 35.07 37.96 -16.30
N GLY A 90 36.37 38.17 -16.23
CA GLY A 90 37.34 37.56 -17.17
C GLY A 90 37.72 36.11 -16.90
N ARG A 91 37.04 35.41 -15.97
CA ARG A 91 37.41 34.03 -15.63
C ARG A 91 36.95 33.04 -16.69
N VAL A 92 37.88 32.18 -17.10
CA VAL A 92 37.62 30.94 -17.83
C VAL A 92 37.79 29.79 -16.85
N VAL A 93 36.80 28.90 -16.81
CA VAL A 93 36.79 27.73 -15.92
C VAL A 93 36.33 26.51 -16.69
N LYS A 94 36.62 25.31 -16.20
CA LYS A 94 36.05 24.09 -16.76
C LYS A 94 34.54 24.11 -16.57
N LEU A 95 33.78 23.63 -17.56
CA LEU A 95 32.32 23.61 -17.52
C LEU A 95 31.79 22.91 -16.26
N GLN A 96 32.46 21.85 -15.79
CA GLN A 96 32.14 21.19 -14.52
C GLN A 96 32.20 22.11 -13.29
N GLN A 97 33.12 23.07 -13.27
CA GLN A 97 33.34 23.99 -12.15
C GLN A 97 32.55 25.30 -12.31
N LEU A 98 31.87 25.49 -13.44
CA LEU A 98 31.09 26.70 -13.71
C LEU A 98 30.00 26.97 -12.66
N PRO A 99 29.22 25.98 -12.17
CA PRO A 99 28.21 26.22 -11.14
C PRO A 99 28.81 26.79 -9.85
N GLU A 100 29.89 26.19 -9.34
CA GLU A 100 30.60 26.64 -8.14
C GLU A 100 31.16 28.06 -8.33
N HIS A 101 31.69 28.36 -9.53
CA HIS A 101 32.13 29.71 -9.85
C HIS A 101 30.96 30.71 -9.85
N LEU A 102 29.82 30.40 -10.46
CA LEU A 102 28.68 31.33 -10.55
C LEU A 102 28.09 31.66 -9.17
N GLU A 103 28.08 30.71 -8.25
CA GLU A 103 27.67 30.93 -6.85
C GLU A 103 28.55 31.96 -6.13
N ARG A 104 29.83 32.02 -6.49
CA ARG A 104 30.84 32.89 -5.85
C ARG A 104 31.35 34.02 -6.75
N CYS A 105 30.78 34.17 -7.94
CA CYS A 105 31.23 35.16 -8.91
C CYS A 105 30.91 36.57 -8.41
N ASP A 106 31.94 37.41 -8.32
CA ASP A 106 31.85 38.80 -7.87
C ASP A 106 30.99 39.68 -8.79
N PHE A 107 30.93 39.34 -10.07
CA PHE A 107 30.19 40.07 -11.10
C PHE A 107 28.76 39.55 -11.31
N ALA A 108 28.36 38.51 -10.57
CA ALA A 108 27.00 38.03 -10.59
C ALA A 108 26.04 39.09 -10.02
N PRO A 109 24.83 39.25 -10.59
CA PRO A 109 23.81 40.09 -9.99
C PRO A 109 23.40 39.53 -8.64
N ALA A 110 23.40 40.38 -7.62
CA ALA A 110 22.89 40.06 -6.30
C ALA A 110 21.98 41.18 -5.80
N ARG A 111 20.85 40.78 -5.22
CA ARG A 111 19.91 41.72 -4.59
C ARG A 111 20.44 42.14 -3.22
N CYS A 112 20.21 43.40 -2.86
CA CYS A 112 20.42 43.86 -1.50
C CYS A 112 19.59 43.02 -0.52
N ARG A 113 20.15 42.73 0.66
CA ARG A 113 19.50 41.89 1.68
C ARG A 113 18.66 42.69 2.69
N HIS A 114 18.72 44.01 2.67
CA HIS A 114 17.89 44.84 3.53
C HIS A 114 16.43 44.84 3.05
N ALA A 115 15.52 44.60 3.99
CA ALA A 115 14.08 44.64 3.72
C ALA A 115 13.67 46.02 3.20
N GLY A 116 12.99 46.07 2.06
CA GLY A 116 12.59 47.32 1.39
C GLY A 116 13.60 47.87 0.37
N CYS A 117 14.81 47.31 0.26
CA CYS A 117 15.73 47.66 -0.82
C CYS A 117 15.53 46.76 -2.05
N GLY A 118 15.08 47.34 -3.16
CA GLY A 118 14.93 46.63 -4.44
C GLY A 118 16.19 46.59 -5.32
N GLN A 119 17.31 47.17 -4.87
CA GLN A 119 18.49 47.33 -5.71
C GLN A 119 19.17 45.98 -6.03
N VAL A 120 19.57 45.84 -7.30
CA VAL A 120 20.39 44.74 -7.80
C VAL A 120 21.76 45.30 -8.13
N LEU A 121 22.79 44.81 -7.44
CA LEU A 121 24.18 45.24 -7.63
C LEU A 121 25.05 44.05 -8.07
N LEU A 122 26.33 44.31 -8.38
CA LEU A 122 27.31 43.24 -8.48
C LEU A 122 27.57 42.68 -7.09
N ARG A 123 27.73 41.36 -6.97
CA ARG A 123 27.95 40.68 -5.67
C ARG A 123 29.08 41.31 -4.85
N ARG A 124 30.19 41.71 -5.48
CA ARG A 124 31.31 42.43 -4.81
C ARG A 124 30.91 43.76 -4.16
N ASP A 125 29.89 44.43 -4.70
CA ASP A 125 29.48 45.77 -4.26
C ASP A 125 28.30 45.73 -3.28
N VAL A 126 27.63 44.57 -3.14
CA VAL A 126 26.47 44.43 -2.24
C VAL A 126 26.83 44.73 -0.80
N GLU A 127 27.97 44.26 -0.30
CA GLU A 127 28.37 44.50 1.09
C GLU A 127 28.68 45.97 1.37
N ALA A 128 29.39 46.64 0.47
CA ALA A 128 29.66 48.07 0.57
C ALA A 128 28.35 48.88 0.49
N HIS A 129 27.47 48.54 -0.44
CA HIS A 129 26.14 49.13 -0.53
C HIS A 129 25.37 48.96 0.79
N MET A 130 25.30 47.73 1.32
CA MET A 130 24.58 47.43 2.55
C MET A 130 25.13 48.24 3.74
N ARG A 131 26.45 48.38 3.88
CA ARG A 131 27.03 49.13 5.00
C ARG A 131 26.82 50.64 4.87
N ASP A 132 27.05 51.21 3.69
CA ASP A 132 27.35 52.64 3.58
C ASP A 132 26.30 53.43 2.78
N ALA A 133 25.66 52.82 1.78
CA ALA A 133 24.81 53.53 0.80
C ALA A 133 23.33 53.14 0.86
N CYS A 134 22.98 52.02 1.48
CA CYS A 134 21.62 51.49 1.46
C CYS A 134 20.67 52.34 2.32
N ASP A 135 19.68 52.97 1.68
CA ASP A 135 18.66 53.75 2.40
C ASP A 135 17.74 52.86 3.24
N ALA A 136 17.56 51.58 2.88
CA ALA A 136 16.77 50.64 3.66
C ALA A 136 17.56 50.01 4.84
N ARG A 137 18.83 50.39 5.04
CA ARG A 137 19.65 49.89 6.15
C ARG A 137 18.99 50.27 7.49
N PRO A 138 18.81 49.32 8.42
CA PRO A 138 18.28 49.63 9.74
C PRO A 138 19.31 50.41 10.56
N VAL A 139 18.91 51.55 11.12
CA VAL A 139 19.81 52.47 11.86
C VAL A 139 19.44 52.64 13.32
N GLY A 140 18.33 52.05 13.76
CA GLY A 140 17.86 52.13 15.14
C GLY A 140 16.36 51.91 15.22
N ARG A 141 15.77 52.23 16.37
CA ARG A 141 14.32 52.22 16.58
C ARG A 141 13.81 53.64 16.76
N CYS A 142 12.57 53.88 16.34
CA CYS A 142 11.91 55.15 16.61
C CYS A 142 11.71 55.35 18.12
N GLN A 143 12.34 56.40 18.66
CA GLN A 143 12.19 56.80 20.07
C GLN A 143 10.95 57.68 20.29
N GLU A 144 10.45 58.31 19.22
CA GLU A 144 9.29 59.22 19.21
C GLU A 144 7.92 58.51 19.20
N GLY A 145 7.88 57.21 19.56
CA GLY A 145 6.64 56.55 19.98
C GLY A 145 6.25 55.24 19.29
N CYS A 146 6.66 54.94 18.06
CA CYS A 146 6.23 53.68 17.41
C CYS A 146 7.14 52.47 17.70
N GLY A 147 8.38 52.66 18.15
CA GLY A 147 9.34 51.58 18.45
C GLY A 147 9.78 50.73 17.24
N LEU A 148 9.28 51.02 16.04
CA LEU A 148 9.61 50.32 14.80
C LEU A 148 11.04 50.64 14.34
N PRO A 149 11.70 49.71 13.62
CA PRO A 149 13.02 49.95 13.07
C PRO A 149 12.98 51.10 12.05
N LEU A 150 13.88 52.07 12.22
CA LEU A 150 14.08 53.17 11.28
C LEU A 150 15.06 52.75 10.20
N THR A 151 14.77 53.17 8.97
CA THR A 151 15.70 53.04 7.85
C THR A 151 16.61 54.26 7.73
N HIS A 152 17.82 54.06 7.19
CA HIS A 152 18.80 55.12 6.99
C HIS A 152 18.26 56.27 6.13
N GLY A 153 17.43 55.97 5.14
CA GLY A 153 16.75 56.96 4.30
C GLY A 153 15.75 57.81 5.09
N GLU A 154 14.96 57.22 5.99
CA GLU A 154 14.03 57.95 6.85
C GLU A 154 14.76 58.86 7.84
N GLN A 155 15.86 58.38 8.41
CA GLN A 155 16.69 59.17 9.32
C GLN A 155 17.35 60.36 8.58
N ARG A 156 17.91 60.13 7.38
CA ARG A 156 18.51 61.18 6.55
C ARG A 156 17.48 62.22 6.12
N ALA A 157 16.27 61.80 5.80
CA ALA A 157 15.18 62.69 5.41
C ALA A 157 14.55 63.46 6.59
N GLY A 158 14.93 63.12 7.84
CA GLY A 158 14.42 63.78 9.05
C GLY A 158 12.90 63.64 9.26
N GLY A 159 12.26 62.64 8.61
CA GLY A 159 10.81 62.64 8.38
C GLY A 159 10.15 61.29 8.60
N HIS A 160 10.40 60.64 9.74
CA HIS A 160 9.67 59.43 10.13
C HIS A 160 8.26 59.79 10.65
N CYS A 161 7.22 59.16 10.08
CA CYS A 161 5.84 59.31 10.54
C CYS A 161 5.36 58.03 11.21
N CYS A 162 5.31 58.04 12.55
CA CYS A 162 4.90 56.91 13.38
C CYS A 162 3.55 56.32 12.95
N ALA A 163 2.56 57.17 12.67
CA ALA A 163 1.22 56.72 12.29
C ALA A 163 1.21 55.94 10.96
N ARG A 164 1.96 56.42 9.95
CA ARG A 164 2.06 55.73 8.66
C ARG A 164 2.81 54.40 8.81
N ALA A 165 3.90 54.39 9.57
CA ALA A 165 4.70 53.19 9.81
C ALA A 165 3.91 52.12 10.56
N LEU A 166 3.17 52.49 11.61
CA LEU A 166 2.32 51.57 12.37
C LEU A 166 1.17 51.02 11.54
N ARG A 167 0.50 51.84 10.72
CA ARG A 167 -0.54 51.37 9.80
C ARG A 167 0.00 50.36 8.79
N ALA A 168 1.15 50.65 8.19
CA ALA A 168 1.80 49.73 7.26
C ALA A 168 2.23 48.42 7.94
N HIS A 169 2.77 48.51 9.16
CA HIS A 169 3.15 47.34 9.95
C HIS A 169 1.94 46.47 10.31
N ASN A 170 0.85 47.08 10.79
CA ASN A 170 -0.40 46.38 11.08
C ASN A 170 -0.99 45.73 9.82
N GLY A 171 -1.00 46.43 8.68
CA GLY A 171 -1.45 45.84 7.41
C GLY A 171 -0.61 44.64 6.99
N ALA A 172 0.72 44.70 7.16
CA ALA A 172 1.62 43.58 6.88
C ALA A 172 1.38 42.40 7.83
N LEU A 173 1.13 42.64 9.12
CA LEU A 173 0.78 41.61 10.10
C LEU A 173 -0.57 40.95 9.76
N GLN A 174 -1.59 41.73 9.41
CA GLN A 174 -2.89 41.22 8.99
C GLN A 174 -2.78 40.35 7.73
N ALA A 175 -2.01 40.79 6.72
CA ALA A 175 -1.76 39.99 5.52
C ALA A 175 -1.02 38.68 5.85
N ARG A 176 -0.05 38.71 6.76
CA ARG A 176 0.69 37.52 7.22
C ARG A 176 -0.22 36.54 7.97
N LEU A 177 -1.09 37.03 8.84
CA LEU A 177 -2.10 36.21 9.54
C LEU A 177 -3.04 35.54 8.53
N GLY A 178 -3.55 36.31 7.55
CA GLY A 178 -4.39 35.75 6.47
C GLY A 178 -3.66 34.69 5.64
N ALA A 179 -2.38 34.89 5.33
CA ALA A 179 -1.57 33.89 4.63
C ALA A 179 -1.35 32.62 5.46
N LEU A 180 -1.08 32.75 6.77
CA LEU A 180 -0.93 31.62 7.69
C LEU A 180 -2.23 30.84 7.85
N HIS A 181 -3.38 31.51 8.01
CA HIS A 181 -4.69 30.85 8.02
C HIS A 181 -4.95 30.06 6.74
N LYS A 182 -4.64 30.63 5.57
CA LYS A 182 -4.75 29.91 4.29
C LYS A 182 -3.81 28.70 4.20
N ALA A 183 -2.59 28.82 4.73
CA ALA A 183 -1.64 27.70 4.78
C ALA A 183 -2.15 26.58 5.70
N LEU A 184 -2.61 26.93 6.89
CA LEU A 184 -3.19 25.99 7.86
C LEU A 184 -4.41 25.27 7.27
N LYS A 185 -5.33 25.99 6.61
CA LYS A 185 -6.49 25.37 5.93
C LYS A 185 -6.06 24.37 4.85
N LYS A 186 -5.02 24.70 4.09
CA LYS A 186 -4.46 23.78 3.06
C LYS A 186 -3.81 22.54 3.70
N GLU A 187 -3.11 22.71 4.82
CA GLU A 187 -2.51 21.59 5.55
C GLU A 187 -3.58 20.69 6.17
N ALA A 188 -4.61 21.25 6.79
CA ALA A 188 -5.75 20.51 7.31
C ALA A 188 -6.43 19.68 6.21
N LEU A 189 -6.67 20.27 5.03
CA LEU A 189 -7.25 19.55 3.89
C LEU A 189 -6.35 18.40 3.41
N ARG A 190 -5.03 18.59 3.40
CA ARG A 190 -4.07 17.53 3.03
C ARG A 190 -4.05 16.42 4.08
N ALA A 191 -4.12 16.77 5.36
CA ALA A 191 -4.19 15.81 6.46
C ALA A 191 -5.48 14.97 6.37
N GLY A 192 -6.64 15.61 6.20
CA GLY A 192 -7.91 14.90 6.05
C GLY A 192 -7.94 13.98 4.82
N LYS A 193 -7.40 14.43 3.66
CA LYS A 193 -7.26 13.55 2.48
C LYS A 193 -6.37 12.34 2.75
N ARG A 194 -5.28 12.53 3.49
CA ARG A 194 -4.37 11.44 3.86
C ARG A 194 -5.05 10.47 4.82
N GLU A 195 -5.76 10.98 5.82
CA GLU A 195 -6.51 10.19 6.79
C GLU A 195 -7.56 9.32 6.09
N LYS A 196 -8.42 9.91 5.25
CA LYS A 196 -9.41 9.17 4.46
C LYS A 196 -8.78 8.07 3.61
N SER A 197 -7.65 8.36 2.97
CA SER A 197 -6.91 7.36 2.19
C SER A 197 -6.39 6.20 3.04
N LEU A 198 -5.83 6.50 4.22
CA LEU A 198 -5.33 5.47 5.15
C LEU A 198 -6.47 4.64 5.73
N VAL A 199 -7.59 5.25 6.10
CA VAL A 199 -8.79 4.54 6.58
C VAL A 199 -9.33 3.61 5.50
N ALA A 200 -9.41 4.06 4.24
CA ALA A 200 -9.84 3.23 3.11
C ALA A 200 -8.89 2.04 2.86
N GLN A 201 -7.57 2.25 2.96
CA GLN A 201 -6.59 1.16 2.85
C GLN A 201 -6.72 0.15 3.99
N LEU A 202 -6.94 0.61 5.21
CA LEU A 202 -7.14 -0.25 6.37
C LEU A 202 -8.43 -1.09 6.22
N ALA A 203 -9.52 -0.48 5.78
CA ALA A 203 -10.77 -1.19 5.49
C ALA A 203 -10.60 -2.25 4.39
N ALA A 204 -9.88 -1.93 3.31
CA ALA A 204 -9.58 -2.87 2.24
C ALA A 204 -8.74 -4.06 2.74
N ALA A 205 -7.69 -3.80 3.54
CA ALA A 205 -6.87 -4.85 4.14
C ALA A 205 -7.67 -5.75 5.10
N GLN A 206 -8.57 -5.16 5.90
CA GLN A 206 -9.48 -5.92 6.76
C GLN A 206 -10.42 -6.82 5.95
N LEU A 207 -10.97 -6.33 4.85
CA LEU A 207 -11.83 -7.12 3.97
C LEU A 207 -11.05 -8.28 3.32
N GLU A 208 -9.83 -8.03 2.85
CA GLU A 208 -8.96 -9.08 2.31
C GLU A 208 -8.65 -10.16 3.36
N LEU A 209 -8.35 -9.76 4.60
CA LEU A 209 -8.15 -10.68 5.72
C LEU A 209 -9.41 -11.52 5.99
N GLN A 210 -10.59 -10.91 5.98
CA GLN A 210 -11.85 -11.62 6.19
C GLN A 210 -12.15 -12.60 5.04
N MET A 211 -11.93 -12.19 3.79
CA MET A 211 -12.12 -13.07 2.63
C MET A 211 -11.13 -14.23 2.61
N THR A 212 -9.88 -14.00 3.01
CA THR A 212 -8.87 -15.07 3.12
C THR A 212 -9.24 -16.04 4.24
N ALA A 213 -9.66 -15.55 5.41
CA ALA A 213 -10.16 -16.39 6.51
C ALA A 213 -11.35 -17.26 6.05
N LEU A 214 -12.33 -16.70 5.34
CA LEU A 214 -13.46 -17.46 4.77
C LEU A 214 -13.01 -18.52 3.76
N ARG A 215 -12.03 -18.21 2.90
CA ARG A 215 -11.46 -19.20 1.96
C ARG A 215 -10.79 -20.35 2.71
N TYR A 216 -10.02 -20.05 3.76
CA TYR A 216 -9.41 -21.06 4.61
C TYR A 216 -10.47 -21.91 5.32
N GLN A 217 -11.52 -21.30 5.87
CA GLN A 217 -12.62 -22.00 6.50
C GLN A 217 -13.34 -22.93 5.52
N LYS A 218 -13.62 -22.46 4.29
CA LYS A 218 -14.22 -23.30 3.24
C LYS A 218 -13.33 -24.50 2.90
N LYS A 219 -12.04 -24.27 2.66
CA LYS A 219 -11.08 -25.36 2.42
C LYS A 219 -11.04 -26.34 3.59
N PHE A 220 -11.02 -25.84 4.82
CA PHE A 220 -11.05 -26.67 6.03
C PHE A 220 -12.30 -27.54 6.07
N THR A 221 -13.49 -26.98 5.81
CA THR A 221 -14.74 -27.77 5.75
C THR A 221 -14.73 -28.81 4.63
N GLU A 222 -14.17 -28.49 3.46
CA GLU A 222 -14.02 -29.46 2.35
C GLU A 222 -13.06 -30.59 2.73
N TYR A 223 -11.92 -30.28 3.36
CA TYR A 223 -11.00 -31.30 3.85
C TYR A 223 -11.63 -32.16 4.96
N SER A 224 -12.34 -31.54 5.91
CA SER A 224 -13.06 -32.26 6.96
C SER A 224 -14.10 -33.20 6.38
N ALA A 225 -14.93 -32.75 5.43
CA ALA A 225 -15.94 -33.59 4.78
C ALA A 225 -15.32 -34.77 4.00
N ARG A 226 -14.14 -34.57 3.38
CA ARG A 226 -13.37 -35.65 2.75
C ARG A 226 -12.85 -36.65 3.79
N LEU A 227 -12.31 -36.16 4.91
CA LEU A 227 -11.87 -37.00 6.02
C LEU A 227 -13.04 -37.77 6.65
N ASP A 228 -14.20 -37.14 6.85
CA ASP A 228 -15.41 -37.80 7.36
C ASP A 228 -15.95 -38.83 6.37
N SER A 229 -15.82 -38.60 5.06
CA SER A 229 -16.21 -39.58 4.05
C SER A 229 -15.26 -40.77 4.02
N LEU A 230 -13.95 -40.53 4.14
CA LEU A 230 -12.96 -41.59 4.30
C LEU A 230 -13.19 -42.36 5.61
N SER A 231 -13.45 -41.66 6.71
CA SER A 231 -13.76 -42.23 8.02
C SER A 231 -15.04 -43.06 7.96
N ARG A 232 -16.12 -42.58 7.31
CA ARG A 232 -17.35 -43.37 7.10
C ARG A 232 -17.16 -44.57 6.19
N CYS A 233 -16.29 -44.51 5.18
CA CYS A 233 -15.90 -45.69 4.40
C CYS A 233 -15.16 -46.73 5.25
N VAL A 234 -14.48 -46.31 6.32
CA VAL A 234 -13.77 -47.18 7.26
C VAL A 234 -14.67 -47.62 8.44
N ALA A 235 -15.64 -46.79 8.84
CA ALA A 235 -16.50 -46.96 10.01
C ALA A 235 -17.93 -47.41 9.70
N ALA A 236 -18.29 -47.63 8.43
CA ALA A 236 -19.54 -48.29 8.09
C ALA A 236 -19.58 -49.66 8.81
N PRO A 237 -20.59 -49.92 9.67
CA PRO A 237 -20.68 -51.18 10.35
C PRO A 237 -20.92 -52.27 9.29
N PRO A 238 -20.24 -53.44 9.35
CA PRO A 238 -20.54 -54.56 8.48
C PRO A 238 -21.87 -55.16 8.92
N GLY A 239 -22.97 -54.51 8.53
CA GLY A 239 -24.32 -55.04 8.61
C GLY A 239 -24.49 -56.10 7.53
N GLY A 240 -24.14 -57.35 7.86
CA GLY A 240 -24.74 -58.54 7.26
C GLY A 240 -24.03 -59.16 6.06
N LYS A 241 -22.80 -59.67 6.27
CA LYS A 241 -22.34 -61.03 5.91
C LYS A 241 -20.82 -61.08 6.13
N GLY A 242 -20.39 -61.93 7.07
CA GLY A 242 -19.03 -61.99 7.60
C GLY A 242 -17.94 -61.96 6.53
N GLU A 243 -16.94 -61.12 6.76
CA GLU A 243 -15.66 -61.26 6.08
C GLU A 243 -15.06 -62.61 6.50
N GLU A 244 -15.10 -63.61 5.62
CA GLU A 244 -14.42 -64.88 5.85
C GLU A 244 -12.90 -64.65 5.78
N THR A 245 -12.29 -64.20 6.87
CA THR A 245 -10.83 -64.34 7.04
C THR A 245 -10.55 -65.83 7.20
N LYS A 246 -9.97 -66.46 6.17
CA LYS A 246 -9.56 -67.86 6.25
C LYS A 246 -8.23 -67.94 6.99
N SER A 247 -8.19 -68.74 8.05
CA SER A 247 -6.94 -69.15 8.68
C SER A 247 -6.26 -70.19 7.81
N LEU A 248 -5.02 -69.93 7.42
CA LEU A 248 -4.20 -70.80 6.60
C LEU A 248 -2.97 -71.20 7.39
N THR A 249 -2.66 -72.49 7.42
CA THR A 249 -1.40 -73.01 7.96
C THR A 249 -0.44 -73.26 6.81
N LEU A 250 0.69 -72.58 6.81
CA LEU A 250 1.71 -72.61 5.77
C LEU A 250 2.97 -73.27 6.33
N VAL A 251 3.72 -73.98 5.49
CA VAL A 251 5.01 -74.57 5.86
C VAL A 251 6.10 -73.92 5.03
N LEU A 252 7.03 -73.25 5.70
CA LEU A 252 8.18 -72.58 5.10
C LEU A 252 9.47 -73.34 5.43
N HIS A 253 10.36 -73.38 4.45
CA HIS A 253 11.72 -73.92 4.58
C HIS A 253 12.71 -72.80 4.30
N ARG A 254 13.83 -72.72 5.03
CA ARG A 254 14.85 -71.72 4.71
C ARG A 254 15.67 -72.22 3.53
N ASP A 255 15.79 -71.39 2.50
CA ASP A 255 16.80 -71.60 1.46
C ASP A 255 17.94 -70.59 1.72
N CYS A 256 19.17 -71.11 1.86
CA CYS A 256 20.38 -70.33 2.14
C CYS A 256 20.28 -69.39 3.36
N GLY A 257 19.53 -69.79 4.40
CA GLY A 257 19.41 -69.05 5.66
C GLY A 257 18.37 -67.91 5.66
N SER A 258 17.61 -67.72 4.58
CA SER A 258 16.56 -66.70 4.48
C SER A 258 15.19 -67.30 4.16
N LEU A 259 14.12 -66.55 4.46
CA LEU A 259 12.75 -66.95 4.14
C LEU A 259 12.13 -66.11 3.00
N GLY A 260 12.78 -65.01 2.59
CA GLY A 260 12.37 -64.23 1.43
C GLY A 260 11.10 -63.39 1.60
N PHE A 261 10.80 -62.88 2.81
CA PHE A 261 9.69 -61.95 3.03
C PHE A 261 10.02 -60.92 4.13
N ASN A 262 9.31 -59.80 4.12
CA ASN A 262 9.43 -58.73 5.11
C ASN A 262 8.16 -58.63 5.94
N ILE A 263 8.32 -58.34 7.23
CA ILE A 263 7.21 -58.06 8.14
C ILE A 263 7.19 -56.59 8.55
N ILE A 264 6.00 -56.05 8.80
CA ILE A 264 5.74 -54.72 9.34
C ILE A 264 4.69 -54.80 10.45
N GLY A 265 4.61 -53.76 11.26
CA GLY A 265 3.70 -53.72 12.41
C GLY A 265 4.30 -54.35 13.66
N GLY A 266 3.45 -54.55 14.66
CA GLY A 266 3.82 -54.94 16.02
C GLY A 266 3.39 -53.90 17.04
N ARG A 267 3.13 -54.31 18.28
CA ARG A 267 2.77 -53.36 19.34
C ARG A 267 3.94 -52.41 19.63
N PRO A 268 3.72 -51.08 19.72
CA PRO A 268 4.74 -50.16 20.20
C PRO A 268 5.08 -50.46 21.67
N CYS A 269 6.37 -50.47 22.04
CA CYS A 269 6.83 -50.79 23.40
C CYS A 269 6.41 -49.78 24.49
N ALA A 270 5.71 -48.70 24.13
CA ALA A 270 5.21 -47.69 25.06
C ALA A 270 3.76 -48.00 25.44
N ASP A 271 3.51 -48.20 26.73
CA ASP A 271 2.21 -48.50 27.35
C ASP A 271 1.29 -47.26 27.38
N ASN A 272 1.12 -46.62 26.23
CA ASN A 272 0.20 -45.49 26.06
C ASN A 272 -1.12 -46.02 25.53
N GLN A 273 -2.17 -45.91 26.36
CA GLN A 273 -3.55 -46.28 26.05
C GLN A 273 -4.19 -45.33 25.02
N ASP A 274 -3.64 -45.26 23.81
CA ASP A 274 -4.30 -44.61 22.68
C ASP A 274 -4.59 -45.65 21.58
N GLY A 275 -5.85 -46.04 21.52
CA GLY A 275 -6.38 -47.09 20.64
C GLY A 275 -6.42 -46.69 19.16
N SER A 276 -5.26 -46.66 18.49
CA SER A 276 -5.18 -46.49 17.04
C SER A 276 -4.48 -47.66 16.32
N SER A 277 -5.25 -48.73 16.10
CA SER A 277 -5.35 -49.54 14.87
C SER A 277 -4.10 -50.14 14.18
N SER A 278 -3.04 -50.52 14.88
CA SER A 278 -1.96 -51.36 14.28
C SER A 278 -1.50 -52.52 15.16
N GLU A 279 -2.45 -53.18 15.83
CA GLU A 279 -2.17 -54.36 16.64
C GLU A 279 -2.06 -55.61 15.74
N GLY A 280 -0.83 -55.98 15.34
CA GLY A 280 -0.54 -57.22 14.61
C GLY A 280 0.71 -57.17 13.73
N ILE A 281 1.22 -58.34 13.34
CA ILE A 281 2.37 -58.51 12.44
C ILE A 281 1.87 -58.87 11.04
N PHE A 282 2.31 -58.13 10.02
CA PHE A 282 1.83 -58.28 8.64
C PHE A 282 2.98 -58.45 7.66
N VAL A 283 2.78 -59.24 6.61
CA VAL A 283 3.74 -59.37 5.50
C VAL A 283 3.63 -58.13 4.60
N SER A 284 4.73 -57.38 4.45
CA SER A 284 4.77 -56.18 3.61
C SER A 284 5.29 -56.44 2.20
N LYS A 285 6.24 -57.36 2.06
CA LYS A 285 6.90 -57.69 0.80
C LYS A 285 7.30 -59.16 0.80
N ILE A 286 7.27 -59.76 -0.38
CA ILE A 286 7.78 -61.10 -0.63
C ILE A 286 8.78 -60.98 -1.78
N VAL A 287 9.91 -61.67 -1.65
CA VAL A 287 10.97 -61.71 -2.65
C VAL A 287 10.56 -62.68 -3.75
N ASP A 288 10.54 -62.20 -5.00
CA ASP A 288 10.22 -63.01 -6.17
C ASP A 288 11.16 -64.22 -6.27
N SER A 289 10.60 -65.41 -6.51
CA SER A 289 11.30 -66.71 -6.49
C SER A 289 11.95 -67.12 -5.15
N GLY A 290 11.66 -66.40 -4.05
CA GLY A 290 12.10 -66.76 -2.69
C GLY A 290 11.27 -67.88 -2.03
N PRO A 291 11.72 -68.43 -0.88
CA PRO A 291 11.06 -69.57 -0.22
C PRO A 291 9.61 -69.30 0.17
N ALA A 292 9.28 -68.06 0.56
CA ALA A 292 7.93 -67.63 0.88
C ALA A 292 7.03 -67.40 -0.34
N ALA A 293 7.58 -67.29 -1.55
CA ALA A 293 6.86 -67.07 -2.81
C ALA A 293 6.46 -68.38 -3.53
N LYS A 294 6.84 -69.55 -2.99
CA LYS A 294 6.45 -70.86 -3.54
C LYS A 294 4.93 -71.03 -3.53
N ASP A 295 4.41 -71.88 -4.39
CA ASP A 295 2.98 -72.09 -4.54
C ASP A 295 2.38 -72.62 -3.21
N GLY A 296 1.36 -71.94 -2.69
CA GLY A 296 0.85 -72.17 -1.33
C GLY A 296 1.67 -71.51 -0.20
N GLY A 297 2.57 -70.56 -0.52
CA GLY A 297 3.36 -69.77 0.44
C GLY A 297 2.63 -68.53 0.99
N LEU A 298 3.42 -67.62 1.60
CA LEU A 298 2.90 -66.36 2.15
C LEU A 298 2.43 -65.43 1.02
N GLN A 299 1.53 -64.51 1.35
CA GLN A 299 1.12 -63.42 0.47
C GLN A 299 1.28 -62.07 1.16
N ILE A 300 1.48 -61.03 0.35
CA ILE A 300 1.52 -59.65 0.86
C ILE A 300 0.17 -59.35 1.53
N HIS A 301 0.22 -58.71 2.69
CA HIS A 301 -0.91 -58.43 3.59
C HIS A 301 -1.45 -59.61 4.39
N ASP A 302 -0.83 -60.80 4.33
CA ASP A 302 -1.11 -61.85 5.30
C ASP A 302 -0.79 -61.36 6.72
N ARG A 303 -1.73 -61.57 7.65
CA ARG A 303 -1.50 -61.31 9.08
C ARG A 303 -0.97 -62.58 9.73
N ILE A 304 0.23 -62.51 10.31
CA ILE A 304 0.86 -63.63 10.99
C ILE A 304 0.31 -63.72 12.42
N ILE A 305 -0.29 -64.86 12.74
CA ILE A 305 -0.89 -65.13 14.05
C ILE A 305 -0.01 -66.05 14.88
N GLU A 306 0.66 -67.02 14.26
CA GLU A 306 1.46 -68.00 14.99
C GLU A 306 2.65 -68.48 14.15
N VAL A 307 3.77 -68.77 14.80
CA VAL A 307 4.95 -69.41 14.19
C VAL A 307 5.43 -70.54 15.09
N ASN A 308 5.42 -71.79 14.60
CA ASN A 308 5.81 -72.99 15.35
C ASN A 308 5.17 -73.09 16.75
N GLY A 309 3.87 -72.79 16.90
CA GLY A 309 3.19 -72.81 18.19
C GLY A 309 3.39 -71.55 19.05
N LYS A 310 4.21 -70.58 18.62
CA LYS A 310 4.39 -69.30 19.32
C LYS A 310 3.41 -68.26 18.77
N ASP A 311 2.49 -67.81 19.63
CA ASP A 311 1.51 -66.77 19.30
C ASP A 311 2.19 -65.41 19.07
N LEU A 312 1.91 -64.82 17.90
CA LEU A 312 2.38 -63.51 17.46
C LEU A 312 1.23 -62.52 17.22
N SER A 313 -0.01 -62.89 17.55
CA SER A 313 -1.21 -62.07 17.36
C SER A 313 -1.09 -60.65 17.95
N ARG A 314 -0.35 -60.52 19.06
CA ARG A 314 -0.08 -59.28 19.81
C ARG A 314 1.41 -59.03 20.08
N ALA A 315 2.30 -59.67 19.33
CA ALA A 315 3.75 -59.54 19.52
C ALA A 315 4.28 -58.16 19.06
N THR A 316 5.43 -57.75 19.60
CA THR A 316 6.20 -56.62 19.07
C THR A 316 6.91 -57.02 17.77
N HIS A 317 7.36 -56.04 17.00
CA HIS A 317 8.11 -56.28 15.77
C HIS A 317 9.32 -57.19 16.02
N ASP A 318 10.13 -56.87 17.03
CA ASP A 318 11.35 -57.61 17.36
C ASP A 318 11.05 -59.05 17.82
N GLN A 319 10.01 -59.24 18.63
CA GLN A 319 9.59 -60.58 19.07
C GLN A 319 9.18 -61.48 17.91
N ALA A 320 8.53 -60.91 16.89
CA ALA A 320 8.16 -61.64 15.68
C ALA A 320 9.39 -61.98 14.83
N VAL A 321 10.34 -61.05 14.68
CA VAL A 321 11.61 -61.30 13.99
C VAL A 321 12.40 -62.42 14.70
N GLU A 322 12.49 -62.39 16.03
CA GLU A 322 13.14 -63.43 16.82
C GLU A 322 12.45 -64.79 16.68
N ALA A 323 11.11 -64.82 16.64
CA ALA A 323 10.36 -66.05 16.42
C ALA A 323 10.74 -66.70 15.08
N PHE A 324 10.81 -65.92 14.00
CA PHE A 324 11.23 -66.43 12.69
C PHE A 324 12.71 -66.80 12.61
N LYS A 325 13.60 -66.15 13.38
CA LYS A 325 15.04 -66.49 13.43
C LYS A 325 15.31 -67.76 14.23
N THR A 326 14.60 -67.97 15.33
CA THR A 326 14.81 -69.10 16.26
C THR A 326 13.96 -70.33 15.93
N ALA A 327 12.97 -70.20 15.04
CA ALA A 327 12.15 -71.32 14.60
C ALA A 327 13.00 -72.44 13.99
N LYS A 328 12.75 -73.68 14.43
CA LYS A 328 13.32 -74.92 13.88
C LYS A 328 12.53 -75.36 12.65
N GLU A 329 13.19 -75.98 11.69
CA GLU A 329 12.53 -76.47 10.48
C GLU A 329 11.77 -77.79 10.73
N PRO A 330 10.61 -78.01 10.08
CA PRO A 330 9.91 -77.10 9.17
C PRO A 330 9.23 -75.92 9.91
N ILE A 331 9.24 -74.72 9.32
CA ILE A 331 8.67 -73.52 9.96
C ILE A 331 7.19 -73.42 9.58
N VAL A 332 6.32 -73.80 10.51
CA VAL A 332 4.87 -73.75 10.39
C VAL A 332 4.37 -72.36 10.79
N VAL A 333 3.63 -71.69 9.91
CA VAL A 333 3.11 -70.34 10.11
C VAL A 333 1.61 -70.34 9.93
N GLN A 334 0.87 -69.85 10.93
CA GLN A 334 -0.56 -69.61 10.78
C GLN A 334 -0.80 -68.15 10.40
N VAL A 335 -1.54 -67.92 9.32
CA VAL A 335 -1.87 -66.59 8.81
C VAL A 335 -3.36 -66.41 8.59
N LEU A 336 -3.83 -65.18 8.75
CA LEU A 336 -5.15 -64.74 8.28
C LEU A 336 -4.99 -64.03 6.95
N ARG A 337 -5.62 -64.59 5.91
CA ARG A 337 -5.62 -64.03 4.55
C ARG A 337 -6.99 -63.48 4.19
N ARG A 338 -7.02 -62.26 3.64
CA ARG A 338 -8.24 -61.65 3.09
C ARG A 338 -8.40 -62.07 1.63
N THR A 339 -9.54 -62.65 1.26
CA THR A 339 -9.86 -62.93 -0.15
C THR A 339 -10.23 -61.63 -0.89
N PRO A 340 -9.58 -61.26 -2.01
CA PRO A 340 -9.97 -60.08 -2.78
C PRO A 340 -11.31 -60.31 -3.49
N ARG A 341 -12.24 -59.34 -3.44
CA ARG A 341 -13.40 -59.30 -4.36
C ARG A 341 -12.97 -58.69 -5.69
N THR A 342 -13.10 -59.43 -6.79
CA THR A 342 -13.09 -58.88 -8.15
C THR A 342 -14.31 -57.96 -8.31
N LYS A 343 -14.08 -56.65 -8.39
CA LYS A 343 -15.06 -55.69 -8.92
C LYS A 343 -14.44 -55.02 -10.15
N MET A 344 -15.07 -55.28 -11.29
CA MET A 344 -14.75 -54.65 -12.57
C MET A 344 -15.05 -53.14 -12.49
N PHE A 345 -14.09 -52.32 -12.89
CA PHE A 345 -14.24 -50.88 -13.06
C PHE A 345 -14.57 -50.62 -14.54
N THR A 346 -15.71 -49.98 -14.82
CA THR A 346 -15.99 -49.31 -16.09
C THR A 346 -15.41 -47.89 -16.05
N PRO A 347 -14.69 -47.41 -17.08
CA PRO A 347 -14.13 -46.06 -17.06
C PRO A 347 -15.13 -45.03 -17.62
N PRO A 348 -15.23 -43.81 -17.07
CA PRO A 348 -15.67 -42.65 -17.84
C PRO A 348 -14.47 -42.01 -18.56
N ALA A 349 -14.74 -41.63 -19.80
CA ALA A 349 -13.82 -40.99 -20.73
C ALA A 349 -13.39 -39.58 -20.30
N GLU A 350 -12.27 -39.18 -20.89
CA GLU A 350 -11.40 -38.02 -20.74
C GLU A 350 -12.08 -36.64 -20.93
N SER A 351 -11.54 -35.58 -20.29
CA SER A 351 -10.74 -34.57 -21.02
C SER A 351 -10.22 -33.41 -20.11
N GLN A 352 -8.90 -33.43 -19.90
CA GLN A 352 -7.91 -32.34 -19.93
C GLN A 352 -8.28 -30.90 -19.51
N THR A 353 -7.58 -30.37 -18.51
CA THR A 353 -6.53 -29.34 -18.72
C THR A 353 -5.49 -29.39 -17.60
N VAL A 354 -4.26 -29.02 -17.97
CA VAL A 354 -3.02 -29.06 -17.20
C VAL A 354 -2.94 -27.86 -16.26
N ASP A 355 -2.39 -28.03 -15.06
CA ASP A 355 -1.49 -26.99 -14.54
C ASP A 355 -0.30 -27.61 -13.80
N THR A 356 0.85 -26.99 -14.04
CA THR A 356 2.18 -27.51 -13.74
C THR A 356 2.81 -26.62 -12.68
N ALA A 357 3.41 -27.24 -11.65
CA ALA A 357 4.28 -26.65 -10.61
C ALA A 357 3.57 -25.84 -9.49
N THR A 358 3.89 -25.97 -8.19
CA THR A 358 5.11 -26.44 -7.51
C THR A 358 4.73 -27.27 -6.29
N GLN A 359 5.28 -28.48 -6.24
CA GLN A 359 5.36 -29.31 -5.05
C GLN A 359 6.34 -28.63 -4.07
N THR A 360 5.84 -28.17 -2.94
CA THR A 360 6.65 -28.13 -1.72
C THR A 360 6.09 -29.22 -0.82
N ASP A 361 6.89 -30.27 -0.63
CA ASP A 361 6.58 -31.34 0.30
C ASP A 361 6.60 -30.77 1.72
N ILE A 362 5.43 -30.40 2.23
CA ILE A 362 5.26 -30.04 3.64
C ILE A 362 4.91 -31.34 4.37
N THR A 363 5.91 -31.98 4.97
CA THR A 363 5.69 -33.16 5.81
C THR A 363 4.92 -32.77 7.08
N PHE A 364 4.13 -33.69 7.61
CA PHE A 364 3.26 -33.49 8.78
C PHE A 364 4.02 -33.00 10.03
N GLU A 365 5.33 -33.26 10.13
CA GLU A 365 6.22 -32.70 11.17
C GLU A 365 6.37 -31.16 11.09
N HIS A 366 6.36 -30.57 9.89
CA HIS A 366 6.53 -29.12 9.72
C HIS A 366 5.29 -28.32 10.16
N ILE A 367 4.09 -28.92 10.05
CA ILE A 367 2.83 -28.29 10.45
C ILE A 367 2.69 -28.24 11.98
N MET A 368 3.19 -29.26 12.70
CA MET A 368 3.23 -29.24 14.16
C MET A 368 4.37 -28.37 14.75
N ALA A 369 5.40 -28.03 13.97
CA ALA A 369 6.46 -27.12 14.41
C ALA A 369 5.98 -25.65 14.47
N LEU A 370 5.01 -25.27 13.63
CA LEU A 370 4.46 -23.90 13.58
C LEU A 370 3.58 -23.52 14.78
N THR A 371 3.03 -24.50 15.51
CA THR A 371 2.22 -24.26 16.73
C THR A 371 3.06 -24.04 17.99
N LYS A 372 4.39 -24.14 17.90
CA LYS A 372 5.33 -23.93 19.02
C LYS A 372 6.16 -22.65 18.94
N MET A 373 5.91 -21.78 17.97
CA MET A 373 6.65 -20.52 17.82
C MET A 373 5.84 -19.36 18.40
N SER A 374 6.37 -18.70 19.43
CA SER A 374 5.86 -17.42 19.94
C SER A 374 5.92 -16.34 18.84
N PRO A 375 4.97 -15.38 18.80
CA PRO A 375 4.93 -14.37 17.74
C PRO A 375 6.18 -13.47 17.78
N PRO A 376 6.73 -13.05 16.63
CA PRO A 376 7.83 -12.10 16.60
C PRO A 376 7.32 -10.71 17.00
N THR A 377 8.01 -10.08 17.95
CA THR A 377 7.90 -8.65 18.24
C THR A 377 8.12 -7.81 16.98
N PRO A 378 7.36 -6.72 16.78
CA PRO A 378 7.51 -5.84 15.62
C PRO A 378 8.88 -5.12 15.65
N PRO A 379 9.42 -4.72 14.49
CA PRO A 379 10.69 -4.02 14.42
C PRO A 379 10.59 -2.66 15.12
N VAL A 380 11.53 -2.44 16.05
CA VAL A 380 11.78 -1.16 16.70
C VAL A 380 12.13 -0.13 15.63
N LEU A 381 11.33 0.93 15.53
CA LEU A 381 11.71 2.14 14.82
C LEU A 381 12.79 2.84 15.65
N ASP A 382 13.97 3.05 15.07
CA ASP A 382 15.03 3.84 15.70
C ASP A 382 14.55 5.29 15.92
N PRO A 383 14.75 5.86 17.14
CA PRO A 383 14.36 7.22 17.46
C PRO A 383 15.20 8.25 16.71
N TYR A 384 14.52 9.17 16.02
CA TYR A 384 15.12 10.45 15.64
C TYR A 384 15.51 11.21 16.91
N LEU A 385 16.81 11.49 17.04
CA LEU A 385 17.39 12.36 18.05
C LEU A 385 16.73 13.75 17.98
N LEU A 386 16.03 14.14 19.04
CA LEU A 386 15.83 15.54 19.39
C LEU A 386 16.64 15.85 20.65
N PRO A 387 17.40 16.95 20.69
CA PRO A 387 18.27 17.25 21.83
C PRO A 387 17.51 17.52 23.12
N GLU A 388 18.01 16.92 24.19
CA GLU A 388 17.71 17.19 25.59
C GLU A 388 17.87 18.68 25.91
N GLU A 389 16.94 19.24 26.68
CA GLU A 389 17.24 19.93 27.95
C GLU A 389 16.00 19.88 28.84
N HIS A 390 16.03 19.04 29.89
CA HIS A 390 15.28 19.28 31.13
C HIS A 390 16.24 19.88 32.16
N PRO A 391 15.72 20.68 33.10
CA PRO A 391 15.85 20.24 34.49
C PRO A 391 14.53 20.34 35.30
N SER A 392 14.22 19.23 35.98
CA SER A 392 13.71 19.03 37.37
C SER A 392 12.66 20.01 37.96
N ALA A 393 11.63 19.60 38.69
CA ALA A 393 11.55 18.54 39.69
C ALA A 393 10.08 18.22 40.07
N HIS A 394 9.84 16.95 40.41
CA HIS A 394 8.95 16.42 41.46
C HIS A 394 7.46 16.82 41.50
N GLU A 395 6.55 15.87 41.31
CA GLU A 395 5.81 15.18 42.40
C GLU A 395 4.84 14.11 41.86
N TYR A 396 4.55 13.14 42.71
CA TYR A 396 3.77 11.91 42.49
C TYR A 396 2.33 12.21 41.99
N TYR A 397 1.90 11.66 40.85
CA TYR A 397 0.49 11.75 40.42
C TYR A 397 -0.03 10.44 39.80
N ASP A 398 -1.23 10.06 40.25
CA ASP A 398 -1.95 8.80 40.00
C ASP A 398 -2.65 8.82 38.60
N PRO A 399 -2.45 7.82 37.72
CA PRO A 399 -2.97 7.82 36.35
C PRO A 399 -4.50 7.66 36.14
N ASN A 400 -5.33 7.59 37.18
CA ASN A 400 -6.74 7.20 37.02
C ASN A 400 -7.80 8.32 36.99
N ASP A 401 -7.42 9.61 37.09
CA ASP A 401 -8.39 10.72 37.11
C ASP A 401 -8.58 11.47 35.77
N TYR A 402 -8.02 10.97 34.66
CA TYR A 402 -8.15 11.60 33.33
C TYR A 402 -8.89 10.74 32.29
N ILE A 403 -9.89 9.96 32.71
CA ILE A 403 -10.79 9.23 31.78
C ILE A 403 -12.26 9.67 31.93
N GLY A 404 -12.58 10.57 32.88
CA GLY A 404 -13.95 11.04 33.12
C GLY A 404 -14.38 12.32 32.39
N GLY A 405 -13.47 13.03 31.72
CA GLY A 405 -13.70 14.42 31.25
C GLY A 405 -13.80 14.64 29.72
N ILE A 406 -13.58 13.62 28.89
CA ILE A 406 -13.55 13.75 27.42
C ILE A 406 -14.64 12.86 26.78
N HIS A 407 -15.86 12.91 27.32
CA HIS A 407 -17.02 12.23 26.73
C HIS A 407 -18.22 13.16 26.47
N GLN A 408 -18.01 14.47 26.48
CA GLN A 408 -19.02 15.45 26.04
C GLN A 408 -18.39 16.45 25.09
N GLU A 409 -18.02 16.00 23.89
CA GLU A 409 -17.89 16.84 22.68
C GLU A 409 -17.64 16.00 21.41
N MET A 410 -18.18 14.77 21.36
CA MET A 410 -17.99 13.83 20.24
C MET A 410 -19.19 13.69 19.29
N ASP A 411 -20.04 14.71 19.18
CA ASP A 411 -21.12 14.75 18.18
C ASP A 411 -21.16 16.11 17.45
N ARG A 412 -20.13 16.40 16.66
CA ARG A 412 -20.27 17.37 15.55
C ARG A 412 -19.86 16.68 14.27
N GLU A 413 -20.89 16.30 13.52
CA GLU A 413 -20.88 15.62 12.22
C GLU A 413 -19.74 16.13 11.32
N GLU A 414 -18.91 15.18 10.87
CA GLU A 414 -17.78 15.40 9.97
C GLU A 414 -18.29 15.67 8.54
N LEU A 415 -18.82 16.87 8.28
CA LEU A 415 -19.39 17.24 6.98
C LEU A 415 -18.32 17.24 5.87
N GLU A 416 -18.57 16.53 4.76
CA GLU A 416 -17.68 16.55 3.61
C GLU A 416 -17.84 17.85 2.80
N LEU A 417 -16.77 18.65 2.71
CA LEU A 417 -16.77 19.90 1.95
C LEU A 417 -16.36 19.68 0.48
N GLU A 418 -17.19 20.15 -0.45
CA GLU A 418 -16.94 20.14 -1.89
C GLU A 418 -17.05 21.55 -2.49
N GLU A 419 -16.08 21.94 -3.32
CA GLU A 419 -16.05 23.22 -4.02
C GLU A 419 -16.47 23.02 -5.49
N VAL A 420 -17.54 23.70 -5.91
CA VAL A 420 -18.16 23.55 -7.22
C VAL A 420 -18.20 24.89 -7.94
N ASP A 421 -17.48 24.99 -9.05
CA ASP A 421 -17.52 26.14 -9.94
C ASP A 421 -18.54 25.93 -11.07
N LEU A 422 -19.55 26.79 -11.14
CA LEU A 422 -20.56 26.85 -12.19
C LEU A 422 -20.34 28.08 -13.08
N TYR A 423 -20.52 27.92 -14.39
CA TYR A 423 -20.35 28.99 -15.38
C TYR A 423 -21.65 29.27 -16.14
N ARG A 424 -22.08 30.53 -16.10
CA ARG A 424 -23.25 31.05 -16.82
C ARG A 424 -22.82 31.57 -18.20
N MET A 425 -23.23 30.87 -19.26
CA MET A 425 -22.88 31.26 -20.64
C MET A 425 -23.68 32.48 -21.12
N ASN A 426 -24.99 32.53 -20.85
CA ASN A 426 -25.87 33.65 -21.17
C ASN A 426 -26.58 34.20 -19.92
N SER A 427 -26.93 35.49 -19.88
CA SER A 427 -27.63 36.10 -18.73
C SER A 427 -29.03 35.53 -18.47
N GLN A 428 -29.63 34.86 -19.46
CA GLN A 428 -30.91 34.16 -19.32
C GLN A 428 -30.78 32.75 -18.71
N ASP A 429 -29.56 32.20 -18.63
CA ASP A 429 -29.33 30.85 -18.10
C ASP A 429 -29.35 30.89 -16.56
N LYS A 430 -30.33 30.21 -15.97
CA LYS A 430 -30.44 30.06 -14.51
C LYS A 430 -29.51 28.95 -14.02
N LEU A 431 -28.97 29.12 -12.81
CA LEU A 431 -28.20 28.06 -12.13
C LEU A 431 -29.09 26.85 -11.79
N GLY A 432 -30.38 27.10 -11.54
CA GLY A 432 -31.41 26.08 -11.29
C GLY A 432 -31.30 25.38 -9.95
N LEU A 433 -30.96 26.15 -8.91
CA LEU A 433 -30.90 25.69 -7.53
C LEU A 433 -32.03 26.34 -6.73
N THR A 434 -32.82 25.53 -6.04
CA THR A 434 -33.82 25.99 -5.07
C THR A 434 -33.29 25.77 -3.66
N VAL A 435 -33.22 26.83 -2.85
CA VAL A 435 -32.68 26.77 -1.48
C VAL A 435 -33.77 26.86 -0.40
N CYS A 436 -33.59 26.12 0.70
CA CYS A 436 -34.50 26.08 1.85
C CYS A 436 -33.75 26.12 3.19
N TYR A 437 -34.51 26.33 4.26
CA TYR A 437 -34.08 26.02 5.63
C TYR A 437 -34.59 24.64 6.01
N ARG A 438 -33.82 23.92 6.83
CA ARG A 438 -34.36 22.76 7.55
C ARG A 438 -35.31 23.25 8.63
N THR A 439 -36.44 22.55 8.78
CA THR A 439 -37.54 22.95 9.70
C THR A 439 -37.74 21.95 10.83
N ASP A 440 -36.88 20.92 10.86
CA ASP A 440 -36.88 19.80 11.77
C ASP A 440 -35.95 20.00 12.98
N ASP A 441 -35.00 20.94 12.90
CA ASP A 441 -34.02 21.25 13.94
C ASP A 441 -34.07 22.76 14.28
N GLU A 442 -34.59 23.11 15.46
CA GLU A 442 -34.77 24.51 15.91
C GLU A 442 -33.43 25.29 16.06
N ASP A 443 -32.29 24.58 16.06
CA ASP A 443 -30.95 25.14 16.20
C ASP A 443 -30.13 25.16 14.88
N ASP A 444 -30.65 24.61 13.76
CA ASP A 444 -29.92 24.54 12.48
C ASP A 444 -30.42 25.58 11.44
N ILE A 445 -29.78 26.74 11.44
CA ILE A 445 -30.06 27.84 10.49
C ILE A 445 -29.34 27.62 9.13
N GLY A 446 -28.96 26.39 8.82
CA GLY A 446 -28.29 26.04 7.56
C GLY A 446 -29.13 26.29 6.32
N ILE A 447 -28.48 26.65 5.22
CA ILE A 447 -29.12 26.81 3.90
C ILE A 447 -28.84 25.57 3.07
N TYR A 448 -29.90 24.88 2.67
CA TYR A 448 -29.83 23.61 1.99
C TYR A 448 -30.39 23.69 0.58
N ILE A 449 -29.91 22.81 -0.30
CA ILE A 449 -30.42 22.66 -1.66
C ILE A 449 -31.60 21.70 -1.62
N SER A 450 -32.79 22.22 -1.87
CA SER A 450 -34.03 21.45 -1.88
C SER A 450 -34.28 20.75 -3.21
N GLU A 451 -34.08 21.46 -4.32
CA GLU A 451 -34.39 20.96 -5.67
C GLU A 451 -33.37 21.47 -6.67
N ILE A 452 -33.08 20.66 -7.68
CA ILE A 452 -32.23 21.03 -8.81
C ILE A 452 -33.02 20.90 -10.12
N ASP A 453 -33.17 22.01 -10.85
CA ASP A 453 -33.86 22.02 -12.14
C ASP A 453 -33.13 21.14 -13.16
N PRO A 454 -33.75 20.11 -13.77
CA PRO A 454 -33.06 19.14 -14.63
C PRO A 454 -32.37 19.72 -15.87
N ASN A 455 -32.85 20.87 -16.36
CA ASN A 455 -32.31 21.54 -17.55
C ASN A 455 -31.33 22.68 -17.23
N SER A 456 -30.95 22.84 -15.96
CA SER A 456 -30.13 23.95 -15.47
C SER A 456 -28.62 23.71 -15.56
N ILE A 457 -27.83 24.74 -15.24
CA ILE A 457 -26.37 24.65 -15.20
C ILE A 457 -25.92 23.68 -14.10
N ALA A 458 -26.54 23.72 -12.91
CA ALA A 458 -26.19 22.83 -11.81
C ALA A 458 -26.47 21.36 -12.14
N ALA A 459 -27.61 21.06 -12.78
CA ALA A 459 -27.94 19.70 -13.21
C ALA A 459 -26.98 19.16 -14.28
N LYS A 460 -26.56 20.01 -15.23
CA LYS A 460 -25.59 19.63 -16.28
C LYS A 460 -24.20 19.36 -15.72
N ASP A 461 -23.81 20.07 -14.66
CA ASP A 461 -22.53 19.87 -13.98
C ASP A 461 -22.53 18.61 -13.11
N GLY A 462 -23.66 18.29 -12.47
CA GLY A 462 -23.92 17.01 -11.80
C GLY A 462 -23.16 16.78 -10.48
N ARG A 463 -22.33 17.73 -10.03
CA ARG A 463 -21.62 17.66 -8.75
C ARG A 463 -22.47 18.06 -7.55
N ILE A 464 -23.48 18.90 -7.78
CA ILE A 464 -24.39 19.39 -6.74
C ILE A 464 -25.57 18.44 -6.61
N ARG A 465 -25.98 18.12 -5.37
CA ARG A 465 -27.09 17.20 -5.07
C ARG A 465 -28.15 17.87 -4.20
N GLU A 466 -29.35 17.31 -4.22
CA GLU A 466 -30.39 17.67 -3.25
C GLU A 466 -29.96 17.22 -1.85
N GLY A 467 -30.18 18.07 -0.84
CA GLY A 467 -29.74 17.89 0.55
C GLY A 467 -28.38 18.52 0.88
N ASP A 468 -27.64 19.00 -0.11
CA ASP A 468 -26.36 19.67 0.07
C ASP A 468 -26.51 21.01 0.82
N ARG A 469 -25.67 21.28 1.85
CA ARG A 469 -25.65 22.55 2.59
C ARG A 469 -24.71 23.55 1.94
N ILE A 470 -25.18 24.74 1.61
CA ILE A 470 -24.35 25.81 1.06
C ILE A 470 -23.64 26.55 2.21
N ILE A 471 -22.30 26.58 2.18
CA ILE A 471 -21.46 27.27 3.15
C ILE A 471 -20.97 28.62 2.60
N GLN A 472 -20.52 28.67 1.33
CA GLN A 472 -20.04 29.89 0.69
C GLN A 472 -20.49 30.02 -0.77
N ILE A 473 -20.72 31.25 -1.22
CA ILE A 473 -20.92 31.60 -2.64
C ILE A 473 -19.90 32.67 -3.02
N ASN A 474 -19.06 32.42 -4.01
CA ASN A 474 -17.98 33.30 -4.46
C ASN A 474 -17.03 33.75 -3.33
N GLY A 475 -16.83 32.88 -2.33
CA GLY A 475 -15.99 33.15 -1.16
C GLY A 475 -16.64 34.01 -0.09
N ILE A 476 -17.94 34.32 -0.21
CA ILE A 476 -18.76 34.98 0.82
C ILE A 476 -19.50 33.90 1.61
N GLU A 477 -19.35 33.92 2.93
CA GLU A 477 -20.11 33.04 3.83
C GLU A 477 -21.58 33.46 3.87
N VAL A 478 -22.46 32.49 3.66
CA VAL A 478 -23.89 32.74 3.52
C VAL A 478 -24.59 32.39 4.82
N GLN A 479 -25.24 33.37 5.43
CA GLN A 479 -25.88 33.17 6.74
C GLN A 479 -27.40 33.04 6.65
N ASN A 480 -28.01 33.65 5.62
CA ASN A 480 -29.46 33.66 5.43
C ASN A 480 -29.86 33.39 3.98
N ARG A 481 -31.09 32.89 3.79
CA ARG A 481 -31.65 32.53 2.48
C ARG A 481 -31.70 33.72 1.54
N GLU A 482 -32.04 34.91 2.01
CA GLU A 482 -32.13 36.12 1.18
C GLU A 482 -30.76 36.48 0.58
N GLU A 483 -29.70 36.36 1.38
CA GLU A 483 -28.31 36.58 0.95
C GLU A 483 -27.88 35.51 -0.06
N ALA A 484 -28.20 34.24 0.20
CA ALA A 484 -27.94 33.14 -0.72
C ALA A 484 -28.58 33.38 -2.10
N VAL A 485 -29.87 33.72 -2.09
CA VAL A 485 -30.64 33.96 -3.31
C VAL A 485 -30.10 35.18 -4.05
N ALA A 486 -29.78 36.27 -3.36
CA ALA A 486 -29.20 37.46 -3.98
C ALA A 486 -27.84 37.16 -4.66
N LEU A 487 -26.98 36.37 -4.00
CA LEU A 487 -25.67 35.99 -4.54
C LEU A 487 -25.80 35.03 -5.74
N LEU A 488 -26.74 34.09 -5.72
CA LEU A 488 -27.00 33.15 -6.83
C LEU A 488 -27.71 33.80 -8.04
N THR A 489 -28.51 34.83 -7.79
CA THR A 489 -29.27 35.56 -8.83
C THR A 489 -28.58 36.81 -9.36
N SER A 490 -27.40 37.16 -8.83
CA SER A 490 -26.59 38.28 -9.32
C SER A 490 -26.33 38.16 -10.83
N GLU A 491 -26.69 39.21 -11.59
CA GLU A 491 -26.47 39.31 -13.04
C GLU A 491 -25.04 39.73 -13.40
N GLU A 492 -24.29 40.31 -12.45
CA GLU A 492 -22.92 40.77 -12.64
C GLU A 492 -21.92 39.59 -12.69
N ASN A 493 -22.27 38.46 -12.07
CA ASN A 493 -21.42 37.28 -11.99
C ASN A 493 -21.75 36.26 -13.07
N LYS A 494 -20.73 35.92 -13.89
CA LYS A 494 -20.78 34.80 -14.84
C LYS A 494 -20.23 33.50 -14.25
N ASN A 495 -19.45 33.61 -13.19
CA ASN A 495 -18.83 32.47 -12.51
C ASN A 495 -19.36 32.43 -11.08
N PHE A 496 -19.78 31.24 -10.65
CA PHE A 496 -20.29 30.99 -9.31
C PHE A 496 -19.48 29.87 -8.69
N SER A 497 -18.71 30.17 -7.64
CA SER A 497 -17.95 29.19 -6.88
C SER A 497 -18.69 28.88 -5.58
N LEU A 498 -19.18 27.67 -5.44
CA LEU A 498 -20.01 27.22 -4.32
C LEU A 498 -19.19 26.30 -3.42
N LEU A 499 -19.08 26.62 -2.13
CA LEU A 499 -18.57 25.68 -1.14
C LEU A 499 -19.77 25.00 -0.48
N ILE A 500 -19.88 23.70 -0.68
CA ILE A 500 -21.00 22.89 -0.22
C ILE A 500 -20.50 21.90 0.83
N ALA A 501 -21.28 21.70 1.88
CA ALA A 501 -21.11 20.64 2.86
C ALA A 501 -22.16 19.56 2.59
N ARG A 502 -21.73 18.34 2.29
CA ARG A 502 -22.63 17.20 2.17
C ARG A 502 -22.91 16.65 3.57
N PRO A 503 -24.15 16.71 4.07
CA PRO A 503 -24.52 15.83 5.17
C PRO A 503 -24.33 14.40 4.69
N GLU A 504 -23.77 13.53 5.54
CA GLU A 504 -23.78 12.11 5.25
C GLU A 504 -25.24 11.72 4.98
N LEU A 505 -25.54 11.37 3.72
CA LEU A 505 -26.77 10.65 3.42
C LEU A 505 -26.75 9.45 4.36
N GLN A 506 -27.62 9.47 5.36
CA GLN A 506 -27.99 8.28 6.10
C GLN A 506 -28.30 7.22 5.05
N VAL A 507 -27.35 6.31 4.85
CA VAL A 507 -27.54 5.10 4.08
C VAL A 507 -28.46 4.22 4.93
N SER A 508 -29.75 4.53 4.93
CA SER A 508 -30.79 3.51 5.04
C SER A 508 -30.65 2.70 3.74
N LEU A 509 -30.06 1.51 3.71
CA LEU A 509 -30.40 0.35 4.53
C LEU A 509 -29.16 -0.54 4.73
N LEU A 510 -28.50 -0.43 5.88
CA LEU A 510 -27.98 -1.59 6.60
C LEU A 510 -28.27 -1.37 8.08
N PRO A 511 -28.92 -2.33 8.77
CA PRO A 511 -29.45 -2.09 10.10
C PRO A 511 -28.30 -1.81 11.06
N THR A 512 -28.41 -0.69 11.77
CA THR A 512 -27.61 -0.39 12.95
C THR A 512 -27.73 -1.52 13.98
N ARG A 513 -26.74 -1.58 14.88
CA ARG A 513 -26.43 -2.69 15.80
C ARG A 513 -27.54 -3.11 16.78
N GLU A 514 -28.73 -2.53 16.71
CA GLU A 514 -29.94 -2.96 17.44
C GLU A 514 -30.95 -3.74 16.57
N GLY A 515 -30.82 -3.71 15.24
CA GLY A 515 -31.67 -4.47 14.31
C GLY A 515 -31.24 -5.93 14.10
N ALA A 516 -30.01 -6.30 14.50
CA ALA A 516 -29.49 -7.67 14.34
C ALA A 516 -30.28 -8.70 15.16
N SER A 517 -30.88 -8.31 16.29
CA SER A 517 -31.66 -9.22 17.13
C SER A 517 -33.03 -9.57 16.54
N VAL A 518 -33.61 -8.72 15.69
CA VAL A 518 -34.96 -8.96 15.12
C VAL A 518 -34.87 -9.79 13.84
N VAL A 519 -33.82 -9.57 13.02
CA VAL A 519 -33.58 -10.34 11.79
C VAL A 519 -33.16 -11.78 12.12
N LEU A 520 -32.35 -12.00 13.17
CA LEU A 520 -32.02 -13.35 13.64
C LEU A 520 -33.25 -14.08 14.18
N LYS A 521 -34.19 -13.38 14.83
CA LYS A 521 -35.44 -13.98 15.35
C LYS A 521 -36.40 -14.38 14.23
N ALA A 522 -36.52 -13.53 13.19
CA ALA A 522 -37.32 -13.83 12.00
C ALA A 522 -36.74 -14.97 11.15
N ILE A 523 -35.41 -15.09 11.07
CA ILE A 523 -34.74 -16.20 10.35
C ILE A 523 -34.89 -17.52 11.11
N VAL A 524 -34.86 -17.49 12.45
CA VAL A 524 -35.09 -18.68 13.29
C VAL A 524 -36.56 -19.14 13.22
N GLU A 525 -37.52 -18.22 13.17
CA GLU A 525 -38.94 -18.55 12.98
C GLU A 525 -39.27 -19.04 11.55
N SER A 526 -38.55 -18.55 10.53
CA SER A 526 -38.74 -18.96 9.13
C SER A 526 -38.11 -20.33 8.79
N LEU A 527 -37.14 -20.79 9.58
CA LEU A 527 -36.42 -22.04 9.37
C LEU A 527 -36.99 -23.24 10.14
N GLY A 528 -38.10 -23.07 10.87
CA GLY A 528 -38.86 -24.17 11.46
C GLY A 528 -38.07 -25.05 12.44
N LEU A 529 -36.95 -24.56 12.98
CA LEU A 529 -36.17 -25.28 13.99
C LEU A 529 -36.80 -25.02 15.35
N GLN A 530 -37.68 -25.93 15.76
CA GLN A 530 -38.19 -25.98 17.12
C GLN A 530 -37.01 -26.13 18.09
N ASN A 531 -36.86 -25.16 19.00
CA ASN A 531 -36.01 -25.28 20.18
C ASN A 531 -36.43 -26.53 20.97
N THR A 532 -35.59 -27.55 20.98
CA THR A 532 -35.61 -28.56 22.03
C THR A 532 -34.43 -28.32 22.96
N ALA A 533 -34.79 -27.76 24.12
CA ALA A 533 -34.09 -27.65 25.41
C ALA A 533 -32.72 -26.96 25.43
#